data_AF-A0A5C3MDQ6-F1
#
_entry.id   AF-A0A5C3MDQ6-F1
#
_cell.length_a   1.000
_cell.length_b   1.000
_cell.length_c   1.000
_cell.angle_alpha   90.00
_cell.angle_beta   90.00
_cell.angle_gamma   90.00
#
_symmetry.space_group_name_H-M   'P 1'
#
loop_
_entity.id
_entity.type
_entity.pdbx_description
1 polymer ?
#
loop_
_entity_poly.entity_id
_entity_poly.type
_entity_poly.pdbx_seq_one_letter_code
_entity_poly.pdbx_strand_id
1 'polypeptide(L)'
;MDQVKAAAEALRQIAATKKHKTDVEDSIHQFASTITLLELSSLSPNTFERLSSLLRARLLPLYYAFFELTLQYTNAILTVIFEEKITNTVFAGDDFIRSSWEMIQTSLISGVLDYLEAESTYEHRGTVGNALYPILCRFYLQEAPFKPTQTTGSLLSTVYQLLSETVISHPNNQRKLRDPGILGGKAIGRTLSQIKDFLAAEALLELFANLLPSLNGPTGRGKRTAYIKETFNPAFFTCSEEIITLLENITTIDWSVTAIKIMDTLATSDILFPQPFEVSRCIMQSKRINNVDRIYIDNYAFLANLDENGNLETIQIPYMTINSVALTSSSNNNTSVKVEVLSLPLVGGRPSAEISSTDNIGLSWEINTADVERFTSSLRKRGLGEKMKKSARKLSKAITQVELDFDAADGKVFSTSAQV
;
A
#
# COMPACT_ATOMS: atom_id res chain seq x y z
N MET A 1 5.40 29.21 -4.43
CA MET A 1 4.33 29.60 -5.38
C MET A 1 4.78 30.19 -6.74
N ASP A 2 5.78 31.06 -6.82
CA ASP A 2 6.14 31.76 -8.09
C ASP A 2 6.50 30.82 -9.25
N GLN A 3 7.19 29.71 -8.95
CA GLN A 3 7.52 28.69 -9.95
C GLN A 3 6.27 28.04 -10.57
N VAL A 4 5.21 27.84 -9.80
CA VAL A 4 3.93 27.29 -10.29
C VAL A 4 3.30 28.27 -11.27
N LYS A 5 3.29 29.57 -10.94
CA LYS A 5 2.77 30.63 -11.80
C LYS A 5 3.57 30.74 -13.10
N ALA A 6 4.90 30.70 -13.02
CA ALA A 6 5.78 30.75 -14.17
C ALA A 6 5.58 29.55 -15.11
N ALA A 7 5.49 28.32 -14.57
CA ALA A 7 5.25 27.12 -15.36
C ALA A 7 3.85 27.10 -16.01
N ALA A 8 2.82 27.57 -15.30
CA ALA A 8 1.48 27.74 -15.87
C ALA A 8 1.47 28.74 -17.03
N GLU A 9 2.21 29.84 -16.88
CA GLU A 9 2.31 30.86 -17.92
C GLU A 9 3.07 30.35 -19.16
N ALA A 10 4.15 29.59 -18.97
CA ALA A 10 4.84 28.94 -20.08
C ALA A 10 3.93 28.00 -20.87
N LEU A 11 3.08 27.22 -20.18
CA LEU A 11 2.06 26.37 -20.81
C LEU A 11 0.99 27.18 -21.56
N ARG A 12 0.57 28.32 -21.03
CA ARG A 12 -0.38 29.23 -21.72
C ARG A 12 0.22 29.81 -22.99
N GLN A 13 1.47 30.27 -22.92
CA GLN A 13 2.16 30.88 -24.05
C GLN A 13 2.33 29.91 -25.20
N ILE A 14 2.76 28.67 -24.92
CA ILE A 14 2.92 27.68 -25.98
C ILE A 14 1.57 27.29 -26.61
N ALA A 15 0.53 27.17 -25.79
CA ALA A 15 -0.80 26.83 -26.28
C ALA A 15 -1.46 27.96 -27.08
N ALA A 16 -1.08 29.22 -26.86
CA ALA A 16 -1.54 30.34 -27.68
C ALA A 16 -0.98 30.32 -29.11
N THR A 17 0.09 29.56 -29.37
CA THR A 17 0.75 29.55 -30.69
C THR A 17 -0.01 28.77 -31.76
N LYS A 18 -0.91 27.85 -31.38
CA LYS A 18 -1.65 26.99 -32.31
C LYS A 18 -3.07 26.73 -31.80
N LYS A 19 -3.98 26.35 -32.70
CA LYS A 19 -5.30 25.86 -32.30
C LYS A 19 -5.17 24.44 -31.76
N HIS A 20 -5.71 24.20 -30.57
CA HIS A 20 -5.66 22.89 -29.91
C HIS A 20 -7.04 22.24 -29.86
N LYS A 21 -7.07 20.99 -29.38
CA LYS A 21 -8.33 20.33 -29.04
C LYS A 21 -8.96 21.04 -27.83
N THR A 22 -10.29 21.00 -27.75
CA THR A 22 -11.07 21.69 -26.71
C THR A 22 -10.67 21.26 -25.28
N ASP A 23 -10.29 20.00 -25.10
CA ASP A 23 -9.84 19.46 -23.82
C ASP A 23 -8.52 20.10 -23.31
N VAL A 24 -7.59 20.42 -24.22
CA VAL A 24 -6.35 21.15 -23.90
C VAL A 24 -6.65 22.59 -23.49
N GLU A 25 -7.51 23.28 -24.24
CA GLU A 25 -7.93 24.66 -23.94
C GLU A 25 -8.64 24.74 -22.58
N ASP A 26 -9.61 23.83 -22.34
CA ASP A 26 -10.32 23.71 -21.07
C ASP A 26 -9.35 23.49 -19.89
N SER A 27 -8.34 22.64 -20.08
CA SER A 27 -7.34 22.33 -19.05
C SER A 27 -6.51 23.55 -18.67
N ILE A 28 -6.13 24.38 -19.65
CA ILE A 28 -5.37 25.62 -19.43
C ILE A 28 -6.21 26.67 -18.68
N HIS A 29 -7.52 26.76 -19.00
CA HIS A 29 -8.42 27.65 -18.29
C HIS A 29 -8.54 27.30 -16.79
N GLN A 30 -8.33 26.03 -16.41
CA GLN A 30 -8.36 25.60 -15.01
C GLN A 30 -7.09 25.96 -14.20
N PHE A 31 -6.01 26.44 -14.82
CA PHE A 31 -4.80 26.83 -14.07
C PHE A 31 -5.05 27.93 -13.06
N ALA A 32 -5.87 28.94 -13.41
CA ALA A 32 -6.21 30.02 -12.48
C ALA A 32 -6.94 29.47 -11.25
N SER A 33 -7.88 28.53 -11.45
CA SER A 33 -8.57 27.85 -10.35
C SER A 33 -7.59 27.04 -9.51
N THR A 34 -6.70 26.28 -10.15
CA THR A 34 -5.71 25.42 -9.45
C THR A 34 -4.77 26.26 -8.58
N ILE A 35 -4.21 27.34 -9.14
CA ILE A 35 -3.32 28.27 -8.41
C ILE A 35 -4.06 28.91 -7.24
N THR A 36 -5.29 29.40 -7.47
CA THR A 36 -6.10 30.00 -6.39
C THR A 36 -6.32 29.00 -5.26
N LEU A 37 -6.65 27.74 -5.56
CA LEU A 37 -6.85 26.70 -4.56
C LEU A 37 -5.56 26.37 -3.79
N LEU A 38 -4.40 26.37 -4.45
CA LEU A 38 -3.10 26.16 -3.79
C LEU A 38 -2.72 27.31 -2.84
N GLU A 39 -3.12 28.54 -3.16
CA GLU A 39 -2.84 29.72 -2.35
C GLU A 39 -3.71 29.83 -1.09
N LEU A 40 -4.83 29.11 -1.04
CA LEU A 40 -5.69 29.11 0.15
C LEU A 40 -4.91 28.61 1.38
N SER A 41 -5.11 29.32 2.50
CA SER A 41 -4.53 28.99 3.81
C SER A 41 -5.20 27.77 4.45
N SER A 42 -6.48 27.54 4.12
CA SER A 42 -7.28 26.41 4.60
C SER A 42 -8.20 25.90 3.50
N LEU A 43 -8.35 24.58 3.42
CA LEU A 43 -9.22 23.90 2.45
C LEU A 43 -10.26 23.06 3.19
N SER A 44 -11.48 23.03 2.64
CA SER A 44 -12.50 22.06 3.07
C SER A 44 -12.25 20.69 2.43
N PRO A 45 -12.79 19.58 2.98
CA PRO A 45 -12.67 18.26 2.39
C PRO A 45 -13.09 18.21 0.90
N ASN A 46 -14.22 18.81 0.56
CA ASN A 46 -14.72 18.91 -0.82
C ASN A 46 -13.75 19.69 -1.72
N THR A 47 -13.04 20.66 -1.17
CA THR A 47 -12.05 21.44 -1.92
C THR A 47 -10.80 20.63 -2.20
N PHE A 48 -10.35 19.78 -1.26
CA PHE A 48 -9.28 18.81 -1.51
C PHE A 48 -9.66 17.83 -2.61
N GLU A 49 -10.85 17.24 -2.56
CA GLU A 49 -11.33 16.32 -3.61
C GLU A 49 -11.38 17.01 -4.98
N ARG A 50 -11.89 18.25 -5.03
CA ARG A 50 -11.91 19.03 -6.27
C ARG A 50 -10.50 19.29 -6.81
N LEU A 51 -9.57 19.72 -5.96
CA LEU A 51 -8.18 19.98 -6.37
C LEU A 51 -7.51 18.69 -6.86
N SER A 52 -7.69 17.59 -6.15
CA SER A 52 -7.22 16.25 -6.52
C SER A 52 -7.71 15.85 -7.91
N SER A 53 -9.02 15.99 -8.17
CA SER A 53 -9.62 15.69 -9.47
C SER A 53 -9.09 16.60 -10.59
N LEU A 54 -8.92 17.89 -10.33
CA LEU A 54 -8.36 18.84 -11.29
C LEU A 54 -6.93 18.43 -11.69
N LEU A 55 -6.07 18.11 -10.72
CA LEU A 55 -4.67 17.78 -10.98
C LEU A 55 -4.49 16.45 -11.70
N ARG A 56 -5.28 15.42 -11.38
CA ARG A 56 -5.17 14.12 -12.07
C ARG A 56 -5.77 14.17 -13.47
N ALA A 57 -7.04 14.58 -13.58
CA ALA A 57 -7.78 14.45 -14.83
C ALA A 57 -7.54 15.59 -15.82
N ARG A 58 -7.35 16.83 -15.34
CA ARG A 58 -7.19 17.99 -16.24
C ARG A 58 -5.75 18.22 -16.68
N LEU A 59 -4.76 17.62 -16.05
CA LEU A 59 -3.40 17.65 -16.59
C LEU A 59 -3.17 16.61 -17.69
N LEU A 60 -4.00 15.57 -17.76
CA LEU A 60 -3.81 14.48 -18.71
C LEU A 60 -3.80 14.94 -20.19
N PRO A 61 -4.74 15.76 -20.68
CA PRO A 61 -4.68 16.32 -22.04
C PRO A 61 -3.39 17.13 -22.31
N LEU A 62 -2.86 17.77 -21.27
CA LEU A 62 -1.64 18.58 -21.37
C LEU A 62 -0.38 17.73 -21.45
N TYR A 63 -0.34 16.57 -20.79
CA TYR A 63 0.76 15.62 -21.00
C TYR A 63 0.83 15.15 -22.46
N TYR A 64 -0.31 14.89 -23.10
CA TYR A 64 -0.35 14.53 -24.52
C TYR A 64 0.08 15.67 -25.46
N ALA A 65 -0.25 16.92 -25.12
CA ALA A 65 0.07 18.06 -25.98
C ALA A 65 1.47 18.65 -25.74
N PHE A 66 1.90 18.72 -24.47
CA PHE A 66 3.07 19.47 -24.00
C PHE A 66 3.76 18.75 -22.83
N PHE A 67 4.22 17.52 -23.06
CA PHE A 67 4.68 16.62 -22.00
C PHE A 67 5.70 17.25 -21.03
N GLU A 68 6.80 17.79 -21.56
CA GLU A 68 7.88 18.34 -20.74
C GLU A 68 7.45 19.57 -19.92
N LEU A 69 6.74 20.51 -20.53
CA LEU A 69 6.24 21.70 -19.84
C LEU A 69 5.21 21.34 -18.77
N THR A 70 4.37 20.34 -19.03
CA THR A 70 3.40 19.84 -18.05
C THR A 70 4.12 19.17 -16.87
N LEU A 71 5.18 18.41 -17.12
CA LEU A 71 6.02 17.86 -16.05
C LEU A 71 6.71 18.94 -15.21
N GLN A 72 7.17 20.04 -15.83
CA GLN A 72 7.72 21.18 -15.09
C GLN A 72 6.67 21.82 -14.17
N TYR A 73 5.44 21.98 -14.66
CA TYR A 73 4.31 22.46 -13.85
C TYR A 73 3.99 21.50 -12.69
N THR A 74 3.95 20.19 -12.97
CA THR A 74 3.77 19.13 -11.96
C THR A 74 4.87 19.17 -10.89
N ASN A 75 6.13 19.30 -11.30
CA ASN A 75 7.27 19.42 -10.39
C ASN A 75 7.14 20.66 -9.48
N ALA A 76 6.74 21.80 -10.04
CA ALA A 76 6.53 23.03 -9.27
C ALA A 76 5.41 22.87 -8.23
N ILE A 77 4.30 22.23 -8.60
CA ILE A 77 3.19 21.96 -7.66
C ILE A 77 3.63 20.98 -6.57
N LEU A 78 4.31 19.88 -6.91
CA LEU A 78 4.82 18.90 -5.95
C LEU A 78 5.71 19.57 -4.90
N THR A 79 6.62 20.43 -5.35
CA THR A 79 7.53 21.19 -4.49
C THR A 79 6.77 22.11 -3.55
N VAL A 80 5.82 22.90 -4.06
CA VAL A 80 4.99 23.79 -3.22
C VAL A 80 4.19 23.00 -2.18
N ILE A 81 3.53 21.90 -2.57
CA ILE A 81 2.73 21.12 -1.62
C ILE A 81 3.64 20.52 -0.53
N PHE A 82 4.81 19.98 -0.90
CA PHE A 82 5.71 19.37 0.06
C PHE A 82 6.30 20.41 1.03
N GLU A 83 6.92 21.45 0.49
CA GLU A 83 7.69 22.44 1.26
C GLU A 83 6.80 23.45 2.00
N GLU A 84 5.68 23.88 1.39
CA GLU A 84 4.83 24.93 1.97
C GLU A 84 3.58 24.38 2.69
N LYS A 85 3.08 23.19 2.33
CA LYS A 85 1.84 22.65 2.92
C LYS A 85 2.11 21.52 3.90
N ILE A 86 2.70 20.41 3.44
CA ILE A 86 2.94 19.21 4.27
C ILE A 86 3.94 19.50 5.39
N THR A 87 5.07 20.13 5.07
CA THR A 87 6.09 20.48 6.07
C THR A 87 5.49 21.32 7.20
N ASN A 88 4.67 22.31 6.87
CA ASN A 88 4.01 23.18 7.85
C ASN A 88 2.95 22.46 8.69
N THR A 89 2.17 21.54 8.09
CA THR A 89 1.15 20.79 8.84
C THR A 89 1.76 19.76 9.78
N VAL A 90 2.93 19.19 9.45
CA VAL A 90 3.67 18.32 10.38
C VAL A 90 4.11 19.11 11.62
N PHE A 91 4.59 20.35 11.47
CA PHE A 91 4.94 21.19 12.61
C PHE A 91 3.71 21.57 13.46
N ALA A 92 2.54 21.70 12.85
CA ALA A 92 1.29 21.98 13.54
C ALA A 92 0.66 20.75 14.20
N GLY A 93 1.09 19.53 13.85
CA GLY A 93 0.51 18.27 14.34
C GLY A 93 -0.88 17.94 13.77
N ASP A 94 -1.24 18.50 12.62
CA ASP A 94 -2.53 18.26 11.96
C ASP A 94 -2.44 17.11 10.93
N ASP A 95 -2.57 15.88 11.42
CA ASP A 95 -2.49 14.65 10.62
C ASP A 95 -3.57 14.56 9.53
N PHE A 96 -4.75 15.15 9.77
CA PHE A 96 -5.85 15.11 8.81
C PHE A 96 -5.57 16.04 7.63
N ILE A 97 -5.15 17.28 7.89
CA ILE A 97 -4.80 18.22 6.83
C ILE A 97 -3.54 17.76 6.09
N ARG A 98 -2.55 17.19 6.81
CA ARG A 98 -1.38 16.57 6.16
C ARG A 98 -1.82 15.47 5.18
N SER A 99 -2.59 14.48 5.63
CA SER A 99 -3.01 13.36 4.76
C SER A 99 -3.87 13.84 3.59
N SER A 100 -4.66 14.90 3.78
CA SER A 100 -5.41 15.54 2.69
C SER A 100 -4.49 16.18 1.63
N TRP A 101 -3.39 16.82 2.02
CA TRP A 101 -2.38 17.32 1.06
C TRP A 101 -1.58 16.20 0.40
N GLU A 102 -1.26 15.13 1.12
CA GLU A 102 -0.62 13.95 0.55
C GLU A 102 -1.51 13.30 -0.52
N MET A 103 -2.83 13.24 -0.30
CA MET A 103 -3.78 12.80 -1.34
C MET A 103 -3.68 13.66 -2.62
N ILE A 104 -3.47 14.97 -2.50
CA ILE A 104 -3.27 15.84 -3.68
C ILE A 104 -2.00 15.45 -4.43
N GLN A 105 -0.90 15.18 -3.72
CA GLN A 105 0.34 14.71 -4.35
C GLN A 105 0.17 13.34 -4.99
N THR A 106 -0.53 12.41 -4.34
CA THR A 106 -0.86 11.10 -4.90
C THR A 106 -1.59 11.27 -6.22
N SER A 107 -2.65 12.09 -6.27
CA SER A 107 -3.39 12.33 -7.52
C SER A 107 -2.56 12.97 -8.62
N LEU A 108 -1.67 13.89 -8.27
CA LEU A 108 -0.78 14.53 -9.23
C LEU A 108 0.23 13.54 -9.83
N ILE A 109 0.80 12.66 -9.00
CA ILE A 109 1.74 11.62 -9.44
C ILE A 109 1.00 10.52 -10.23
N SER A 110 -0.18 10.12 -9.77
CA SER A 110 -1.04 9.19 -10.52
C SER A 110 -1.41 9.72 -11.91
N GLY A 111 -1.59 11.04 -12.09
CA GLY A 111 -1.81 11.60 -13.42
C GLY A 111 -0.62 11.42 -14.38
N VAL A 112 0.61 11.36 -13.85
CA VAL A 112 1.81 11.02 -14.65
C VAL A 112 1.82 9.53 -15.00
N LEU A 113 1.46 8.67 -14.03
CA LEU A 113 1.31 7.23 -14.26
C LEU A 113 0.24 6.94 -15.31
N ASP A 114 -0.95 7.54 -15.19
CA ASP A 114 -2.07 7.40 -16.14
C ASP A 114 -1.60 7.74 -17.58
N TYR A 115 -0.75 8.76 -17.74
CA TYR A 115 -0.16 9.10 -19.05
C TYR A 115 0.85 8.05 -19.53
N LEU A 116 1.76 7.59 -18.66
CA LEU A 116 2.76 6.58 -19.03
C LEU A 116 2.11 5.24 -19.36
N GLU A 117 1.06 4.83 -18.65
CA GLU A 117 0.31 3.61 -18.96
C GLU A 117 -0.32 3.67 -20.36
N ALA A 118 -0.76 4.86 -20.79
CA ALA A 118 -1.38 5.05 -22.10
C ALA A 118 -0.38 5.24 -23.26
N GLU A 119 0.67 6.07 -23.07
CA GLU A 119 1.61 6.49 -24.12
C GLU A 119 3.08 6.48 -23.64
N SER A 120 3.53 5.37 -23.03
CA SER A 120 4.92 5.24 -22.58
C SER A 120 5.88 4.98 -23.75
N THR A 121 6.77 5.94 -24.02
CA THR A 121 7.97 5.74 -24.86
C THR A 121 9.25 5.76 -24.03
N TYR A 122 10.35 5.27 -24.60
CA TYR A 122 11.68 5.36 -23.96
C TYR A 122 12.05 6.82 -23.62
N GLU A 123 11.76 7.76 -24.53
CA GLU A 123 12.02 9.19 -24.32
C GLU A 123 11.15 9.77 -23.20
N HIS A 124 9.86 9.42 -23.14
CA HIS A 124 8.97 9.89 -22.09
C HIS A 124 9.47 9.46 -20.70
N ARG A 125 9.87 8.21 -20.54
CA ARG A 125 10.46 7.71 -19.28
C ARG A 125 11.73 8.48 -18.90
N GLY A 126 12.59 8.78 -19.88
CA GLY A 126 13.78 9.59 -19.68
C GLY A 126 13.46 11.01 -19.19
N THR A 127 12.49 11.67 -19.82
CA THR A 127 12.04 13.03 -19.45
C THR A 127 11.44 13.07 -18.05
N VAL A 128 10.61 12.09 -17.67
CA VAL A 128 10.09 11.97 -16.30
C VAL A 128 11.23 11.80 -15.29
N GLY A 129 12.18 10.91 -15.57
CA GLY A 129 13.35 10.70 -14.72
C GLY A 129 14.24 11.94 -14.57
N ASN A 130 14.27 12.82 -15.57
CA ASN A 130 14.97 14.09 -15.52
C ASN A 130 14.22 15.15 -14.70
N ALA A 131 12.92 15.25 -14.88
CA ALA A 131 12.10 16.24 -14.19
C ALA A 131 11.85 15.89 -12.72
N LEU A 132 11.56 14.62 -12.40
CA LEU A 132 10.96 14.26 -11.11
C LEU A 132 11.88 13.53 -10.12
N TYR A 133 12.91 12.79 -10.57
CA TYR A 133 13.79 12.08 -9.62
C TYR A 133 14.44 12.99 -8.56
N PRO A 134 14.95 14.19 -8.89
CA PRO A 134 15.58 15.06 -7.89
C PRO A 134 14.64 15.40 -6.73
N ILE A 135 13.36 15.64 -7.00
CA ILE A 135 12.39 15.98 -5.95
C ILE A 135 11.83 14.73 -5.26
N LEU A 136 11.47 13.68 -6.00
CA LEU A 136 10.83 12.49 -5.43
C LEU A 136 11.79 11.74 -4.52
N CYS A 137 13.04 11.54 -4.94
CA CYS A 137 14.04 10.87 -4.12
C CYS A 137 14.38 11.71 -2.88
N ARG A 138 14.53 13.03 -3.03
CA ARG A 138 14.80 13.95 -1.90
C ARG A 138 13.68 13.93 -0.87
N PHE A 139 12.42 13.95 -1.31
CA PHE A 139 11.26 14.07 -0.43
C PHE A 139 10.87 12.75 0.25
N TYR A 140 11.02 11.60 -0.42
CA TYR A 140 10.41 10.35 0.05
C TYR A 140 11.39 9.19 0.30
N LEU A 141 12.67 9.32 -0.07
CA LEU A 141 13.67 8.22 0.08
C LEU A 141 14.99 8.67 0.72
N GLN A 142 15.36 9.93 0.61
CA GLN A 142 16.53 10.50 1.27
C GLN A 142 16.16 11.03 2.67
N GLU A 143 17.16 11.48 3.43
CA GLU A 143 16.98 12.11 4.74
C GLU A 143 16.24 13.45 4.59
N ALA A 144 14.95 13.39 4.34
CA ALA A 144 14.02 14.49 4.54
C ALA A 144 13.99 14.83 6.03
N PRO A 145 13.62 16.06 6.41
CA PRO A 145 13.43 16.42 7.82
C PRO A 145 12.35 15.58 8.54
N PHE A 146 11.58 14.76 7.80
CA PHE A 146 10.52 13.91 8.29
C PHE A 146 10.83 12.44 8.03
N LYS A 147 10.45 11.57 8.97
CA LYS A 147 10.62 10.13 8.81
C LYS A 147 9.56 9.61 7.83
N PRO A 148 9.88 8.68 6.90
CA PRO A 148 8.91 7.97 6.08
C PRO A 148 7.70 7.40 6.85
N THR A 149 7.87 7.11 8.14
CA THR A 149 6.79 6.70 9.05
C THR A 149 5.68 7.76 9.23
N GLN A 150 5.90 9.00 8.78
CA GLN A 150 4.97 10.13 8.84
C GLN A 150 4.28 10.40 7.51
N THR A 151 4.52 9.61 6.46
CA THR A 151 3.86 9.74 5.16
C THR A 151 2.86 8.62 4.98
N THR A 152 1.71 8.90 4.35
CA THR A 152 0.73 7.87 4.02
C THR A 152 1.31 6.82 3.07
N GLY A 153 0.98 5.55 3.33
CA GLY A 153 1.42 4.43 2.50
C GLY A 153 0.97 4.52 1.05
N SER A 154 -0.20 5.11 0.79
CA SER A 154 -0.70 5.35 -0.56
C SER A 154 0.21 6.28 -1.36
N LEU A 155 0.62 7.42 -0.80
CA LEU A 155 1.56 8.32 -1.46
C LEU A 155 2.91 7.65 -1.72
N LEU A 156 3.47 6.96 -0.71
CA LEU A 156 4.75 6.25 -0.87
C LEU A 156 4.67 5.17 -1.96
N SER A 157 3.63 4.34 -1.94
CA SER A 157 3.39 3.33 -2.96
C SER A 157 3.31 3.94 -4.36
N THR A 158 2.54 5.02 -4.55
CA THR A 158 2.42 5.71 -5.84
C THR A 158 3.74 6.34 -6.31
N VAL A 159 4.53 6.91 -5.39
CA VAL A 159 5.89 7.41 -5.71
C VAL A 159 6.77 6.27 -6.21
N TYR A 160 6.82 5.15 -5.49
CA TYR A 160 7.67 4.02 -5.85
C TYR A 160 7.22 3.33 -7.13
N GLN A 161 5.91 3.24 -7.38
CA GLN A 161 5.35 2.79 -8.65
C GLN A 161 5.81 3.66 -9.82
N LEU A 162 5.76 5.00 -9.70
CA LEU A 162 6.27 5.90 -10.75
C LEU A 162 7.78 5.73 -10.98
N LEU A 163 8.56 5.62 -9.90
CA LEU A 163 9.99 5.35 -10.02
C LEU A 163 10.23 4.01 -10.73
N SER A 164 9.46 2.98 -10.40
CA SER A 164 9.55 1.64 -11.01
C SER A 164 9.21 1.69 -12.50
N GLU A 165 8.07 2.27 -12.88
CA GLU A 165 7.61 2.34 -14.27
C GLU A 165 8.62 3.06 -15.18
N THR A 166 9.26 4.10 -14.65
CA THR A 166 10.25 4.88 -15.41
C THR A 166 11.61 4.20 -15.55
N VAL A 167 11.93 3.16 -14.76
CA VAL A 167 13.18 2.40 -14.88
C VAL A 167 13.05 1.09 -15.65
N ILE A 168 11.84 0.53 -15.76
CA ILE A 168 11.60 -0.71 -16.50
C ILE A 168 12.18 -0.58 -17.90
N SER A 169 13.09 -1.49 -18.26
CA SER A 169 13.77 -1.53 -19.55
C SER A 169 14.47 -0.21 -19.97
N HIS A 170 14.86 0.65 -19.01
CA HIS A 170 15.48 1.95 -19.27
C HIS A 170 16.85 2.10 -18.56
N PRO A 171 17.96 1.62 -19.17
CA PRO A 171 19.27 1.52 -18.51
C PRO A 171 19.83 2.85 -17.99
N ASN A 172 19.51 3.97 -18.64
CA ASN A 172 19.96 5.30 -18.20
C ASN A 172 19.29 5.71 -16.87
N ASN A 173 18.00 5.41 -16.72
CA ASN A 173 17.25 5.72 -15.49
C ASN A 173 17.65 4.76 -14.37
N GLN A 174 17.82 3.47 -14.68
CA GLN A 174 18.37 2.50 -13.75
C GLN A 174 19.77 2.90 -13.24
N ARG A 175 20.63 3.45 -14.10
CA ARG A 175 21.93 3.97 -13.69
C ARG A 175 21.79 5.19 -12.78
N LYS A 176 20.90 6.13 -13.13
CA LYS A 176 20.65 7.35 -12.38
C LYS A 176 20.11 7.07 -10.96
N LEU A 177 19.14 6.17 -10.80
CA LEU A 177 18.62 5.81 -9.46
C LEU A 177 19.57 4.92 -8.66
N ARG A 178 20.50 4.19 -9.30
CA ARG A 178 21.57 3.49 -8.58
C ARG A 178 22.66 4.42 -8.07
N ASP A 179 22.73 5.66 -8.56
CA ASP A 179 23.70 6.64 -8.08
C ASP A 179 23.41 7.00 -6.61
N PRO A 180 24.38 6.85 -5.69
CA PRO A 180 24.20 7.20 -4.28
C PRO A 180 23.88 8.67 -4.02
N GLY A 181 24.22 9.58 -4.95
CA GLY A 181 23.87 10.99 -4.88
C GLY A 181 22.41 11.29 -5.21
N ILE A 182 21.70 10.35 -5.85
CA ILE A 182 20.27 10.47 -6.16
C ILE A 182 19.43 9.53 -5.30
N LEU A 183 19.77 8.25 -5.22
CA LEU A 183 19.06 7.28 -4.39
C LEU A 183 20.03 6.22 -3.87
N GLY A 184 20.52 5.35 -4.75
CA GLY A 184 21.44 4.27 -4.38
C GLY A 184 20.81 3.17 -3.52
N GLY A 185 21.55 2.07 -3.30
CA GLY A 185 21.02 0.91 -2.56
C GLY A 185 20.76 1.23 -1.08
N LYS A 186 21.68 1.97 -0.46
CA LYS A 186 21.59 2.32 0.97
C LYS A 186 20.32 3.10 1.33
N ALA A 187 19.88 4.04 0.49
CA ALA A 187 18.65 4.80 0.75
C ALA A 187 17.40 3.93 0.64
N ILE A 188 17.34 3.02 -0.35
CA ILE A 188 16.26 2.03 -0.48
C ILE A 188 16.22 1.15 0.77
N GLY A 189 17.37 0.61 1.19
CA GLY A 189 17.49 -0.23 2.38
C GLY A 189 16.99 0.44 3.66
N ARG A 190 17.46 1.66 3.90
CA ARG A 190 17.03 2.46 5.04
C ARG A 190 15.52 2.75 4.99
N THR A 191 15.00 3.15 3.83
CA THR A 191 13.58 3.45 3.64
C THR A 191 12.73 2.21 3.91
N LEU A 192 13.10 1.06 3.33
CA LEU A 192 12.44 -0.22 3.58
C LEU A 192 12.44 -0.60 5.05
N SER A 193 13.54 -0.35 5.79
CA SER A 193 13.60 -0.66 7.22
C SER A 193 12.59 0.12 8.08
N GLN A 194 12.17 1.29 7.58
CA GLN A 194 11.27 2.22 8.27
C GLN A 194 9.81 2.06 7.84
N ILE A 195 9.55 1.59 6.63
CA ILE A 195 8.19 1.35 6.13
C ILE A 195 7.58 0.15 6.86
N LYS A 196 6.39 0.35 7.38
CA LYS A 196 5.55 -0.68 8.02
C LYS A 196 4.18 -0.81 7.35
N ASP A 197 4.05 -0.23 6.17
CA ASP A 197 2.90 -0.32 5.27
C ASP A 197 3.20 -1.35 4.19
N PHE A 198 2.28 -2.29 3.95
CA PHE A 198 2.51 -3.40 3.04
C PHE A 198 2.67 -2.94 1.58
N LEU A 199 1.77 -2.08 1.09
CA LEU A 199 1.75 -1.66 -0.31
C LEU A 199 2.97 -0.80 -0.66
N ALA A 200 3.39 0.06 0.26
CA ALA A 200 4.61 0.83 0.08
C ALA A 200 5.86 -0.07 0.10
N ALA A 201 5.92 -1.07 0.97
CA ALA A 201 7.04 -2.01 1.03
C ALA A 201 7.13 -2.87 -0.24
N GLU A 202 5.98 -3.37 -0.73
CA GLU A 202 5.89 -4.14 -1.97
C GLU A 202 6.35 -3.31 -3.18
N ALA A 203 5.82 -2.09 -3.34
CA ALA A 203 6.22 -1.20 -4.43
C ALA A 203 7.73 -0.82 -4.38
N LEU A 204 8.29 -0.68 -3.17
CA LEU A 204 9.72 -0.41 -3.01
C LEU A 204 10.59 -1.63 -3.35
N LEU A 205 10.13 -2.84 -3.03
CA LEU A 205 10.79 -4.08 -3.42
C LEU A 205 10.75 -4.29 -4.94
N GLU A 206 9.64 -3.94 -5.59
CA GLU A 206 9.53 -3.94 -7.05
C GLU A 206 10.53 -2.96 -7.69
N LEU A 207 10.61 -1.73 -7.17
CA LEU A 207 11.64 -0.77 -7.61
C LEU A 207 13.06 -1.33 -7.41
N PHE A 208 13.34 -1.95 -6.26
CA PHE A 208 14.62 -2.60 -6.01
C PHE A 208 14.95 -3.67 -7.07
N ALA A 209 13.97 -4.51 -7.42
CA ALA A 209 14.11 -5.53 -8.46
C ALA A 209 14.52 -4.92 -9.79
N ASN A 210 13.81 -3.86 -10.20
CA ASN A 210 14.04 -3.17 -11.47
C ASN A 210 15.37 -2.40 -11.51
N LEU A 211 15.98 -2.16 -10.34
CA LEU A 211 17.30 -1.56 -10.20
C LEU A 211 18.43 -2.58 -10.06
N LEU A 212 18.14 -3.87 -9.87
CA LEU A 212 19.18 -4.89 -9.73
C LEU A 212 20.14 -4.87 -10.94
N PRO A 213 21.46 -4.73 -10.70
CA PRO A 213 22.42 -4.84 -11.78
C PRO A 213 22.30 -6.17 -12.53
N SER A 214 22.39 -6.11 -13.86
CA SER A 214 22.42 -7.31 -14.70
C SER A 214 23.58 -8.21 -14.31
N LEU A 215 23.33 -9.53 -14.33
CA LEU A 215 24.36 -10.56 -14.15
C LEU A 215 25.29 -10.66 -15.38
N ASN A 216 24.91 -10.06 -16.50
CA ASN A 216 25.66 -10.15 -17.75
C ASN A 216 26.96 -9.34 -17.69
N GLY A 217 28.03 -9.90 -18.25
CA GLY A 217 29.35 -9.27 -18.35
C GLY A 217 30.28 -9.55 -17.15
N PRO A 218 31.58 -9.23 -17.29
CA PRO A 218 32.63 -9.68 -16.37
C PRO A 218 32.50 -9.13 -14.95
N THR A 219 31.88 -7.95 -14.78
CA THR A 219 31.67 -7.33 -13.45
C THR A 219 30.22 -7.40 -12.97
N GLY A 220 29.31 -8.02 -13.73
CA GLY A 220 27.86 -7.97 -13.48
C GLY A 220 27.48 -8.52 -12.10
N ARG A 221 27.96 -9.73 -11.79
CA ARG A 221 27.77 -10.38 -10.49
C ARG A 221 28.29 -9.53 -9.33
N GLY A 222 29.52 -9.01 -9.44
CA GLY A 222 30.13 -8.18 -8.39
C GLY A 222 29.33 -6.90 -8.11
N LYS A 223 28.89 -6.20 -9.17
CA LYS A 223 28.03 -5.01 -9.04
C LYS A 223 26.68 -5.35 -8.39
N ARG A 224 26.07 -6.47 -8.78
CA ARG A 224 24.80 -6.94 -8.20
C ARG A 224 24.94 -7.25 -6.72
N THR A 225 25.95 -8.03 -6.33
CA THR A 225 26.24 -8.35 -4.92
C THR A 225 26.50 -7.08 -4.11
N ALA A 226 27.28 -6.13 -4.62
CA ALA A 226 27.53 -4.87 -3.93
C ALA A 226 26.24 -4.09 -3.68
N TYR A 227 25.39 -3.95 -4.70
CA TYR A 227 24.10 -3.27 -4.58
C TYR A 227 23.15 -3.97 -3.60
N ILE A 228 23.07 -5.31 -3.62
CA ILE A 228 22.28 -6.10 -2.68
C ILE A 228 22.74 -5.83 -1.23
N LYS A 229 24.06 -5.86 -0.97
CA LYS A 229 24.64 -5.63 0.36
C LYS A 229 24.48 -4.20 0.85
N GLU A 230 24.48 -3.23 -0.05
CA GLU A 230 24.16 -1.83 0.29
C GLU A 230 22.70 -1.68 0.72
N THR A 231 21.76 -2.32 0.01
CA THR A 231 20.33 -2.28 0.32
C THR A 231 20.02 -3.05 1.61
N PHE A 232 20.40 -4.32 1.70
CA PHE A 232 20.13 -5.14 2.87
C PHE A 232 21.28 -5.07 3.87
N ASN A 233 21.63 -3.87 4.29
CA ASN A 233 22.73 -3.63 5.22
C ASN A 233 22.38 -4.16 6.63
N PRO A 234 23.29 -4.85 7.33
CA PRO A 234 23.05 -5.35 8.70
C PRO A 234 22.81 -4.23 9.73
N ALA A 235 23.20 -2.99 9.44
CA ALA A 235 22.85 -1.83 10.25
C ALA A 235 21.35 -1.50 10.24
N PHE A 236 20.61 -1.99 9.23
CA PHE A 236 19.18 -1.76 9.07
C PHE A 236 18.35 -3.03 9.33
N PHE A 237 18.90 -4.20 9.02
CA PHE A 237 18.19 -5.48 9.09
C PHE A 237 19.00 -6.53 9.83
N THR A 238 18.44 -7.08 10.91
CA THR A 238 19.06 -8.21 11.64
C THR A 238 19.08 -9.50 10.81
N CYS A 239 18.14 -9.66 9.87
CA CYS A 239 18.06 -10.77 8.92
C CYS A 239 18.81 -10.53 7.60
N SER A 240 19.72 -9.55 7.55
CA SER A 240 20.49 -9.16 6.36
C SER A 240 21.12 -10.34 5.63
N GLU A 241 21.85 -11.21 6.33
CA GLU A 241 22.55 -12.36 5.72
C GLU A 241 21.60 -13.38 5.06
N GLU A 242 20.43 -13.62 5.67
CA GLU A 242 19.42 -14.51 5.13
C GLU A 242 18.86 -13.96 3.80
N ILE A 243 18.53 -12.67 3.77
CA ILE A 243 18.03 -12.00 2.57
C ILE A 243 19.10 -11.92 1.48
N ILE A 244 20.35 -11.60 1.83
CA ILE A 244 21.47 -11.57 0.86
C ILE A 244 21.65 -12.97 0.25
N THR A 245 21.67 -14.02 1.08
CA THR A 245 21.80 -15.41 0.62
C THR A 245 20.64 -15.81 -0.28
N LEU A 246 19.41 -15.43 0.06
CA LEU A 246 18.24 -15.63 -0.78
C LEU A 246 18.40 -14.96 -2.16
N LEU A 247 18.85 -13.71 -2.18
CA LEU A 247 18.99 -12.89 -3.40
C LEU A 247 20.15 -13.33 -4.30
N GLU A 248 21.23 -13.87 -3.73
CA GLU A 248 22.37 -14.40 -4.48
C GLU A 248 22.07 -15.77 -5.12
N ASN A 249 21.09 -16.49 -4.57
CA ASN A 249 20.69 -17.84 -5.01
C ASN A 249 19.30 -17.88 -5.65
N ILE A 250 18.81 -16.77 -6.20
CA ILE A 250 17.52 -16.73 -6.90
C ILE A 250 17.56 -17.70 -8.09
N THR A 251 16.66 -18.68 -8.05
CA THR A 251 16.47 -19.68 -9.13
C THR A 251 15.25 -19.40 -10.00
N THR A 252 14.29 -18.64 -9.49
CA THR A 252 13.05 -18.28 -10.20
C THR A 252 13.18 -16.96 -10.93
N ILE A 253 12.54 -16.84 -12.09
CA ILE A 253 12.43 -15.58 -12.82
C ILE A 253 11.27 -14.73 -12.24
N ASP A 254 10.35 -15.37 -11.51
CA ASP A 254 9.22 -14.70 -10.89
C ASP A 254 9.66 -13.90 -9.66
N TRP A 255 9.69 -12.58 -9.82
CA TRP A 255 10.05 -11.66 -8.75
C TRP A 255 9.06 -11.71 -7.59
N SER A 256 7.77 -11.96 -7.86
CA SER A 256 6.71 -11.99 -6.82
C SER A 256 7.04 -13.04 -5.76
N VAL A 257 7.51 -14.22 -6.16
CA VAL A 257 7.94 -15.29 -5.25
C VAL A 257 9.15 -14.86 -4.41
N THR A 258 10.07 -14.10 -4.99
CA THR A 258 11.26 -13.61 -4.28
C THR A 258 10.89 -12.51 -3.29
N ALA A 259 10.06 -11.55 -3.70
CA ALA A 259 9.57 -10.47 -2.86
C ALA A 259 8.79 -11.00 -1.64
N ILE A 260 7.94 -12.02 -1.85
CA ILE A 260 7.22 -12.71 -0.76
C ILE A 260 8.20 -13.28 0.26
N LYS A 261 9.25 -14.01 -0.18
CA LYS A 261 10.25 -14.57 0.73
C LYS A 261 11.01 -13.50 1.51
N ILE A 262 11.36 -12.39 0.86
CA ILE A 262 11.99 -11.24 1.54
C ILE A 262 11.05 -10.70 2.62
N MET A 263 9.77 -10.54 2.30
CA MET A 263 8.78 -10.05 3.25
C MET A 263 8.54 -11.02 4.41
N ASP A 264 8.51 -12.33 4.15
CA ASP A 264 8.42 -13.37 5.19
C ASP A 264 9.64 -13.31 6.13
N THR A 265 10.85 -13.15 5.59
CA THR A 265 12.09 -13.01 6.39
C THR A 265 12.10 -11.71 7.20
N LEU A 266 11.67 -10.58 6.64
CA LEU A 266 11.53 -9.31 7.35
C LEU A 266 10.50 -9.43 8.49
N ALA A 267 9.32 -9.97 8.20
CA ALA A 267 8.23 -10.17 9.15
C ALA A 267 8.62 -11.08 10.33
N THR A 268 9.41 -12.13 10.06
CA THR A 268 9.93 -13.04 11.08
C THR A 268 10.95 -12.34 11.98
N SER A 269 11.78 -11.44 11.41
CA SER A 269 12.82 -10.73 12.16
C SER A 269 12.30 -9.61 13.06
N ASP A 270 11.22 -8.93 12.66
CA ASP A 270 10.61 -7.83 13.40
C ASP A 270 9.09 -7.80 13.16
N ILE A 271 8.33 -7.98 14.24
CA ILE A 271 6.87 -8.03 14.27
C ILE A 271 6.17 -6.75 13.77
N LEU A 272 6.91 -5.64 13.71
CA LEU A 272 6.41 -4.36 13.20
C LEU A 272 6.31 -4.35 11.68
N PHE A 273 7.09 -5.16 10.95
CA PHE A 273 6.89 -5.30 9.51
C PHE A 273 5.51 -5.90 9.21
N PRO A 274 4.97 -5.69 7.99
CA PRO A 274 3.76 -6.35 7.53
C PRO A 274 3.85 -7.86 7.78
N GLN A 275 2.87 -8.40 8.52
CA GLN A 275 2.88 -9.79 8.95
C GLN A 275 2.01 -10.62 8.00
N PRO A 276 2.60 -11.54 7.21
CA PRO A 276 1.86 -12.40 6.30
C PRO A 276 1.24 -13.58 7.05
N PHE A 277 0.04 -13.95 6.64
CA PHE A 277 -0.65 -15.16 7.07
C PHE A 277 -1.24 -15.83 5.85
N GLU A 278 -0.90 -17.11 5.67
CA GLU A 278 -1.58 -17.94 4.68
C GLU A 278 -3.01 -18.17 5.14
N VAL A 279 -3.95 -17.95 4.22
CA VAL A 279 -5.38 -18.02 4.53
C VAL A 279 -6.09 -18.98 3.61
N SER A 280 -7.20 -19.52 4.12
CA SER A 280 -8.15 -20.27 3.32
C SER A 280 -9.56 -19.85 3.65
N ARG A 281 -10.51 -20.19 2.76
CA ARG A 281 -11.95 -19.95 2.96
C ARG A 281 -12.25 -18.49 3.33
N CYS A 282 -11.69 -17.55 2.58
CA CYS A 282 -12.00 -16.13 2.74
C CYS A 282 -13.46 -15.87 2.35
N ILE A 283 -14.22 -15.24 3.24
CA ILE A 283 -15.63 -14.90 3.08
C ILE A 283 -15.80 -13.44 3.48
N MET A 284 -16.29 -12.62 2.55
CA MET A 284 -16.64 -11.23 2.77
C MET A 284 -18.14 -11.08 2.57
N GLN A 285 -18.84 -10.55 3.57
CA GLN A 285 -20.29 -10.28 3.48
C GLN A 285 -21.11 -11.48 2.97
N SER A 286 -20.80 -12.68 3.46
CA SER A 286 -21.43 -13.96 3.07
C SER A 286 -21.12 -14.44 1.63
N LYS A 287 -20.33 -13.70 0.85
CA LYS A 287 -19.80 -14.14 -0.44
C LYS A 287 -18.41 -14.72 -0.23
N ARG A 288 -18.18 -15.92 -0.75
CA ARG A 288 -16.84 -16.51 -0.77
C ARG A 288 -15.98 -15.72 -1.75
N ILE A 289 -14.86 -15.20 -1.26
CA ILE A 289 -13.83 -14.62 -2.11
C ILE A 289 -12.87 -15.75 -2.47
N ASN A 290 -12.77 -16.03 -3.76
CA ASN A 290 -11.77 -16.96 -4.28
C ASN A 290 -10.48 -16.18 -4.58
N ASN A 291 -9.33 -16.86 -4.64
CA ASN A 291 -8.04 -16.27 -4.99
C ASN A 291 -7.47 -15.25 -3.98
N VAL A 292 -7.72 -15.48 -2.69
CA VAL A 292 -6.99 -14.81 -1.60
C VAL A 292 -6.14 -15.84 -0.90
N ASP A 293 -4.84 -15.82 -1.18
CA ASP A 293 -3.89 -16.78 -0.62
C ASP A 293 -3.31 -16.31 0.72
N ARG A 294 -3.17 -14.99 0.88
CA ARG A 294 -2.55 -14.37 2.05
C ARG A 294 -3.28 -13.13 2.50
N ILE A 295 -3.33 -12.95 3.82
CA ILE A 295 -3.70 -11.69 4.46
C ILE A 295 -2.46 -11.13 5.14
N TYR A 296 -2.17 -9.86 4.89
CA TYR A 296 -1.13 -9.08 5.53
C TYR A 296 -1.73 -8.22 6.64
N ILE A 297 -1.04 -8.18 7.77
CA ILE A 297 -1.38 -7.30 8.90
C ILE A 297 -0.27 -6.26 8.99
N ASP A 298 -0.52 -5.03 8.57
CA ASP A 298 0.47 -3.95 8.56
C ASP A 298 0.19 -2.90 9.65
N ASN A 299 0.76 -1.70 9.60
CA ASN A 299 0.54 -0.73 10.68
C ASN A 299 -0.88 -0.14 10.72
N TYR A 300 -1.68 -0.26 9.66
CA TYR A 300 -2.92 0.49 9.49
C TYR A 300 -4.14 -0.35 9.12
N ALA A 301 -3.94 -1.52 8.51
CA ALA A 301 -5.03 -2.32 7.96
C ALA A 301 -4.74 -3.83 7.93
N PHE A 302 -5.80 -4.60 7.70
CA PHE A 302 -5.68 -5.91 7.07
C PHE A 302 -5.69 -5.70 5.57
N LEU A 303 -4.76 -6.33 4.85
CA LEU A 303 -4.65 -6.25 3.40
C LEU A 303 -4.64 -7.63 2.78
N ALA A 304 -5.22 -7.76 1.61
CA ALA A 304 -5.11 -8.96 0.79
C ALA A 304 -5.08 -8.55 -0.69
N ASN A 305 -4.27 -9.26 -1.46
CA ASN A 305 -4.36 -9.20 -2.92
C ASN A 305 -5.53 -10.09 -3.37
N LEU A 306 -6.31 -9.57 -4.30
CA LEU A 306 -7.48 -10.20 -4.89
C LEU A 306 -7.25 -10.29 -6.40
N ASP A 307 -7.10 -11.50 -6.92
CA ASP A 307 -7.04 -11.72 -8.37
C ASP A 307 -8.43 -12.06 -8.90
N GLU A 308 -9.05 -11.08 -9.56
CA GLU A 308 -10.32 -11.27 -10.28
C GLU A 308 -10.07 -11.19 -11.80
N ASN A 309 -10.00 -12.36 -12.44
CA ASN A 309 -9.84 -12.52 -13.88
C ASN A 309 -8.56 -11.88 -14.45
N GLY A 310 -7.45 -11.93 -13.70
CA GLY A 310 -6.18 -11.33 -14.10
C GLY A 310 -6.06 -9.85 -13.75
N ASN A 311 -7.09 -9.26 -13.14
CA ASN A 311 -6.98 -7.95 -12.52
C ASN A 311 -6.65 -8.13 -11.04
N LEU A 312 -5.46 -7.69 -10.66
CA LEU A 312 -5.01 -7.68 -9.27
C LEU A 312 -5.54 -6.42 -8.57
N GLU A 313 -6.46 -6.60 -7.64
CA GLU A 313 -6.94 -5.55 -6.76
C GLU A 313 -6.50 -5.80 -5.32
N THR A 314 -6.58 -4.78 -4.47
CA THR A 314 -6.28 -4.92 -3.04
C THR A 314 -7.56 -4.74 -2.23
N ILE A 315 -7.84 -5.70 -1.37
CA ILE A 315 -8.83 -5.58 -0.29
C ILE A 315 -8.13 -4.96 0.92
N GLN A 316 -8.72 -3.92 1.50
CA GLN A 316 -8.22 -3.25 2.69
C GLN A 316 -9.31 -3.09 3.74
N ILE A 317 -8.97 -3.44 4.99
CA ILE A 317 -9.80 -3.19 6.18
C ILE A 317 -9.01 -2.31 7.15
N PRO A 318 -9.23 -0.98 7.14
CA PRO A 318 -8.55 -0.07 8.05
C PRO A 318 -8.89 -0.35 9.51
N TYR A 319 -7.91 -0.27 10.41
CA TYR A 319 -8.10 -0.58 11.84
C TYR A 319 -9.13 0.30 12.55
N MET A 320 -9.30 1.53 12.07
CA MET A 320 -10.32 2.44 12.57
C MET A 320 -11.75 1.94 12.33
N THR A 321 -11.97 1.11 11.31
CA THR A 321 -13.31 0.58 10.98
C THR A 321 -13.59 -0.72 11.73
N ILE A 322 -12.61 -1.34 12.38
CA ILE A 322 -12.79 -2.61 13.05
C ILE A 322 -13.58 -2.42 14.33
N ASN A 323 -14.67 -3.18 14.47
CA ASN A 323 -15.45 -3.26 15.70
C ASN A 323 -14.91 -4.36 16.62
N SER A 324 -14.73 -5.58 16.08
CA SER A 324 -14.22 -6.70 16.87
C SER A 324 -13.50 -7.76 16.03
N VAL A 325 -12.62 -8.51 16.68
CA VAL A 325 -11.92 -9.67 16.10
C VAL A 325 -12.17 -10.89 16.99
N ALA A 326 -12.70 -11.96 16.41
CA ALA A 326 -12.94 -13.23 17.10
C ALA A 326 -12.10 -14.35 16.48
N LEU A 327 -11.49 -15.17 17.33
CA LEU A 327 -10.82 -16.40 16.93
C LEU A 327 -11.59 -17.61 17.47
N THR A 328 -11.94 -18.53 16.57
CA THR A 328 -12.63 -19.77 16.92
C THR A 328 -11.82 -20.95 16.37
N SER A 329 -11.31 -21.78 17.28
CA SER A 329 -10.61 -23.01 16.90
C SER A 329 -11.55 -23.94 16.14
N SER A 330 -11.12 -24.40 14.97
CA SER A 330 -11.83 -25.44 14.21
C SER A 330 -11.18 -26.81 14.46
N SER A 331 -11.88 -27.90 14.13
CA SER A 331 -11.36 -29.26 14.29
C SER A 331 -10.20 -29.63 13.35
N ASN A 332 -9.89 -28.80 12.35
CA ASN A 332 -9.05 -29.20 11.22
C ASN A 332 -7.66 -28.54 11.23
N ASN A 333 -7.04 -28.37 12.41
CA ASN A 333 -5.78 -27.62 12.58
C ASN A 333 -5.80 -26.17 12.07
N ASN A 334 -6.98 -25.65 11.75
CA ASN A 334 -7.20 -24.27 11.36
C ASN A 334 -7.94 -23.52 12.47
N THR A 335 -7.70 -22.23 12.56
CA THR A 335 -8.46 -21.32 13.41
C THR A 335 -9.19 -20.33 12.53
N SER A 336 -10.51 -20.25 12.71
CA SER A 336 -11.34 -19.28 12.02
C SER A 336 -11.17 -17.91 12.68
N VAL A 337 -10.81 -16.92 11.87
CA VAL A 337 -10.74 -15.51 12.22
C VAL A 337 -11.99 -14.85 11.66
N LYS A 338 -12.71 -14.11 12.49
CA LYS A 338 -13.83 -13.26 12.08
C LYS A 338 -13.58 -11.83 12.51
N VAL A 339 -13.59 -10.90 11.56
CA VAL A 339 -13.47 -9.47 11.77
C VAL A 339 -14.80 -8.80 11.47
N GLU A 340 -15.38 -8.16 12.46
CA GLU A 340 -16.59 -7.34 12.34
C GLU A 340 -16.17 -5.87 12.15
N VAL A 341 -16.77 -5.18 11.18
CA VAL A 341 -16.39 -3.82 10.80
C VAL A 341 -17.59 -2.87 10.85
N LEU A 342 -17.33 -1.59 11.08
CA LEU A 342 -18.29 -0.49 11.16
C LEU A 342 -18.63 0.09 9.79
N SER A 343 -17.75 -0.11 8.80
CA SER A 343 -17.92 0.35 7.43
C SER A 343 -17.42 -0.71 6.45
N LEU A 344 -17.85 -0.61 5.20
CA LEU A 344 -17.48 -1.56 4.14
C LEU A 344 -15.95 -1.59 3.95
N PRO A 345 -15.36 -2.79 3.72
CA PRO A 345 -13.99 -2.91 3.24
C PRO A 345 -13.77 -2.11 1.96
N LEU A 346 -12.53 -1.66 1.76
CA LEU A 346 -12.13 -0.99 0.54
C LEU A 346 -11.59 -2.04 -0.44
N VAL A 347 -11.95 -1.91 -1.71
CA VAL A 347 -11.48 -2.73 -2.83
C VAL A 347 -10.96 -1.76 -3.90
N GLY A 348 -9.68 -1.86 -4.24
CA GLY A 348 -9.04 -0.89 -5.15
C GLY A 348 -9.11 0.56 -4.63
N GLY A 349 -9.13 0.74 -3.31
CA GLY A 349 -9.27 2.06 -2.66
C GLY A 349 -10.68 2.65 -2.66
N ARG A 350 -11.70 1.89 -3.12
CA ARG A 350 -13.11 2.32 -3.11
C ARG A 350 -13.94 1.44 -2.18
N PRO A 351 -14.98 1.95 -1.50
CA PRO A 351 -15.90 1.09 -0.76
C PRO A 351 -16.46 0.01 -1.68
N SER A 352 -16.49 -1.25 -1.23
CA SER A 352 -17.05 -2.36 -2.01
C SER A 352 -18.49 -2.02 -2.41
N ALA A 353 -18.78 -1.91 -3.71
CA ALA A 353 -20.07 -1.42 -4.22
C ALA A 353 -21.25 -2.40 -4.02
N GLU A 354 -20.98 -3.61 -3.50
CA GLU A 354 -21.96 -4.64 -3.32
C GLU A 354 -22.53 -4.62 -1.88
N ILE A 355 -23.80 -4.22 -1.76
CA ILE A 355 -24.83 -4.68 -0.79
C ILE A 355 -25.41 -3.64 0.20
N SER A 356 -26.74 -3.74 0.28
CA SER A 356 -27.78 -2.90 0.86
C SER A 356 -28.46 -3.56 2.08
N SER A 357 -27.73 -4.23 2.97
CA SER A 357 -28.31 -4.84 4.18
C SER A 357 -27.58 -4.49 5.47
N THR A 358 -28.36 -4.32 6.53
CA THR A 358 -27.95 -3.89 7.87
C THR A 358 -27.29 -4.99 8.71
N ASP A 359 -27.09 -6.20 8.17
CA ASP A 359 -26.69 -7.35 8.98
C ASP A 359 -25.23 -7.74 8.75
N ASN A 360 -24.41 -7.50 9.79
CA ASN A 360 -23.04 -7.99 10.00
C ASN A 360 -22.06 -7.81 8.83
N ILE A 361 -21.63 -6.56 8.63
CA ILE A 361 -20.48 -6.25 7.77
C ILE A 361 -19.22 -6.85 8.41
N GLY A 362 -18.56 -7.75 7.69
CA GLY A 362 -17.36 -8.42 8.19
C GLY A 362 -16.66 -9.28 7.17
N LEU A 363 -15.44 -9.65 7.53
CA LEU A 363 -14.56 -10.56 6.79
C LEU A 363 -14.23 -11.74 7.71
N SER A 364 -14.27 -12.96 7.17
CA SER A 364 -13.82 -14.15 7.89
C SER A 364 -12.94 -15.03 7.03
N TRP A 365 -11.94 -15.65 7.64
CA TRP A 365 -11.02 -16.55 6.96
C TRP A 365 -10.49 -17.59 7.95
N GLU A 366 -9.76 -18.58 7.46
CA GLU A 366 -9.06 -19.58 8.28
C GLU A 366 -7.55 -19.38 8.16
N ILE A 367 -6.85 -19.41 9.30
CA ILE A 367 -5.39 -19.46 9.40
C ILE A 367 -4.95 -20.78 10.03
N ASN A 368 -3.67 -21.16 9.85
CA ASN A 368 -3.09 -22.29 10.56
C ASN A 368 -3.12 -22.03 12.08
N THR A 369 -3.51 -23.02 12.87
CA THR A 369 -3.51 -22.91 14.34
C THR A 369 -2.13 -22.59 14.92
N ALA A 370 -1.04 -23.01 14.27
CA ALA A 370 0.33 -22.66 14.66
C ALA A 370 0.61 -21.15 14.57
N ASP A 371 -0.08 -20.42 13.69
CA ASP A 371 0.11 -18.99 13.50
C ASP A 371 -0.72 -18.12 14.46
N VAL A 372 -1.61 -18.71 15.27
CA VAL A 372 -2.55 -17.97 16.13
C VAL A 372 -1.84 -17.07 17.14
N GLU A 373 -0.72 -17.54 17.70
CA GLU A 373 0.07 -16.75 18.65
C GLU A 373 0.73 -15.55 17.96
N ARG A 374 1.34 -15.77 16.78
CA ARG A 374 1.93 -14.70 15.97
C ARG A 374 0.85 -13.70 15.57
N PHE A 375 -0.27 -14.16 15.04
CA PHE A 375 -1.43 -13.35 14.65
C PHE A 375 -1.91 -12.46 15.82
N THR A 376 -2.16 -13.06 16.98
CA THR A 376 -2.59 -12.35 18.18
C THR A 376 -1.57 -11.32 18.64
N SER A 377 -0.29 -11.67 18.61
CA SER A 377 0.81 -10.76 18.98
C SER A 377 0.89 -9.58 18.01
N SER A 378 0.74 -9.82 16.72
CA SER A 378 0.71 -8.78 15.67
C SER A 378 -0.42 -7.80 15.91
N LEU A 379 -1.64 -8.28 16.19
CA LEU A 379 -2.80 -7.42 16.50
C LEU A 379 -2.58 -6.56 17.75
N ARG A 380 -2.03 -7.15 18.83
CA ARG A 380 -1.73 -6.40 20.07
C ARG A 380 -0.73 -5.29 19.83
N LYS A 381 0.33 -5.55 19.04
CA LYS A 381 1.34 -4.54 18.69
C LYS A 381 0.77 -3.38 17.87
N ARG A 382 -0.36 -3.60 17.18
CA ARG A 382 -1.07 -2.61 16.36
C ARG A 382 -2.27 -1.97 17.07
N GLY A 383 -2.36 -2.14 18.40
CA GLY A 383 -3.42 -1.53 19.21
C GLY A 383 -4.80 -2.20 19.08
N LEU A 384 -4.90 -3.36 18.41
CA LEU A 384 -6.16 -4.09 18.25
C LEU A 384 -6.44 -5.10 19.37
N GLY A 385 -5.58 -5.17 20.38
CA GLY A 385 -5.69 -6.14 21.48
C GLY A 385 -7.02 -6.05 22.24
N GLU A 386 -7.55 -4.85 22.43
CA GLU A 386 -8.84 -4.62 23.12
C GLU A 386 -10.05 -5.01 22.26
N LYS A 387 -9.91 -4.97 20.92
CA LYS A 387 -10.95 -5.38 19.99
C LYS A 387 -11.06 -6.91 19.86
N MET A 388 -10.10 -7.65 20.44
CA MET A 388 -10.13 -9.11 20.43
C MET A 388 -11.15 -9.64 21.44
N LYS A 389 -12.19 -10.31 20.94
CA LYS A 389 -13.15 -11.01 21.80
C LYS A 389 -12.42 -12.14 22.52
N LYS A 390 -12.41 -12.10 23.85
CA LYS A 390 -11.96 -13.24 24.65
C LYS A 390 -12.84 -14.41 24.26
N SER A 391 -12.22 -15.52 23.82
CA SER A 391 -12.96 -16.77 23.61
C SER A 391 -13.63 -17.09 24.94
N ALA A 392 -14.93 -16.83 25.03
CA ALA A 392 -15.72 -17.32 26.14
C ALA A 392 -15.60 -18.83 26.01
N ARG A 393 -14.75 -19.44 26.84
CA ARG A 393 -14.75 -20.89 27.02
C ARG A 393 -16.22 -21.22 27.23
N LYS A 394 -16.86 -21.83 26.23
CA LYS A 394 -18.08 -22.57 26.45
C LYS A 394 -17.64 -23.66 27.42
N LEU A 395 -17.77 -23.36 28.71
CA LEU A 395 -17.89 -24.38 29.73
C LEU A 395 -19.09 -25.18 29.27
N SER A 396 -18.83 -26.25 28.53
CA SER A 396 -19.81 -27.29 28.32
C SER A 396 -20.31 -27.62 29.72
N LYS A 397 -21.57 -27.29 30.01
CA LYS A 397 -22.28 -27.83 31.17
C LYS A 397 -22.32 -29.33 30.92
N ALA A 398 -21.26 -30.02 31.32
CA ALA A 398 -21.24 -31.46 31.41
C ALA A 398 -22.26 -31.81 32.48
N ILE A 399 -23.42 -32.27 32.02
CA ILE A 399 -24.21 -33.34 32.61
C ILE A 399 -24.19 -33.29 34.14
N THR A 400 -24.97 -32.38 34.73
CA THR A 400 -25.65 -32.76 35.97
C THR A 400 -26.61 -33.87 35.56
N GLN A 401 -26.22 -35.13 35.77
CA GLN A 401 -27.17 -36.21 35.90
C GLN A 401 -28.15 -35.75 36.97
N VAL A 402 -29.36 -35.39 36.55
CA VAL A 402 -30.48 -35.33 37.47
C VAL A 402 -30.83 -36.80 37.71
N GLU A 403 -30.32 -37.37 38.79
CA GLU A 403 -30.97 -38.55 39.38
C GLU A 403 -32.35 -38.07 39.84
N LEU A 404 -33.35 -38.30 39.00
CA LEU A 404 -34.73 -38.35 39.46
C LEU A 404 -34.90 -39.71 40.12
N ASP A 405 -34.86 -39.70 41.45
CA ASP A 405 -35.31 -40.81 42.28
C ASP A 405 -36.82 -40.98 42.02
N PHE A 406 -37.14 -41.91 41.12
CA PHE A 406 -38.51 -42.40 40.99
C PHE A 406 -38.64 -43.58 41.93
N ASP A 407 -39.30 -43.34 43.06
CA ASP A 407 -39.77 -44.41 43.94
C ASP A 407 -40.49 -45.46 43.10
N ALA A 408 -39.97 -46.68 43.19
CA ALA A 408 -40.54 -47.86 42.56
C ALA A 408 -41.90 -48.17 43.18
N ALA A 409 -42.96 -47.76 42.50
CA ALA A 409 -44.23 -48.48 42.53
C ALA A 409 -44.66 -48.72 41.08
N ASP A 410 -44.73 -50.01 40.75
CA ASP A 410 -45.21 -50.62 39.51
C ASP A 410 -44.25 -50.66 38.32
N GLY A 411 -43.72 -51.87 38.13
CA GLY A 411 -42.78 -52.21 37.08
C GLY A 411 -43.37 -52.15 35.66
N LYS A 412 -42.54 -51.64 34.76
CA LYS A 412 -42.29 -52.18 33.41
C LYS A 412 -41.10 -51.45 32.81
N VAL A 413 -40.01 -52.18 32.62
CA VAL A 413 -38.83 -51.69 31.90
C VAL A 413 -39.18 -51.62 30.41
N PHE A 414 -39.11 -50.43 29.83
CA PHE A 414 -38.94 -50.24 28.39
C PHE A 414 -37.68 -49.39 28.16
N SER A 415 -36.62 -50.04 27.67
CA SER A 415 -35.46 -49.37 27.13
C SER A 415 -35.71 -49.09 25.65
N THR A 416 -35.78 -47.82 25.26
CA THR A 416 -35.61 -47.39 23.87
C THR A 416 -34.42 -46.45 23.80
N SER A 417 -33.33 -46.97 23.25
CA SER A 417 -32.22 -46.18 22.72
C SER A 417 -32.70 -45.40 21.50
N ALA A 418 -32.62 -44.07 21.54
CA ALA A 418 -32.65 -43.23 20.35
C ALA A 418 -31.27 -42.56 20.20
N GLN A 419 -30.58 -42.94 19.12
CA GLN A 419 -29.44 -42.22 18.58
C GLN A 419 -29.91 -40.90 17.97
N VAL A 420 -29.20 -39.81 18.27
CA VAL A 420 -28.88 -38.73 17.31
C VAL A 420 -27.43 -38.33 17.53
#